data_AF-A0A3S0ZHG1-F1
#
_entry.id   AF-A0A3S0ZHG1-F1
#
_cell.length_a   1.000
_cell.length_b   1.000
_cell.length_c   1.000
_cell.angle_alpha   90.00
_cell.angle_beta   90.00
_cell.angle_gamma   90.00
#
_symmetry.space_group_name_H-M   'P 1'
#
loop_
_entity.id
_entity.type
_entity.pdbx_description
1 polymer ?
#
loop_
_entity_poly.entity_id
_entity_poly.type
_entity_poly.pdbx_seq_one_letter_code
_entity_poly.pdbx_strand_id
1 'polypeptide(L)'
;SGQASCLLDRPAHQEALPKHLPGVLYDADDQCRLWLGTRHFPHSDMCGQLWCESPSDPHRAVKAAAPMMDGTMCGDRKYCINAQCVDIGPDGPIAVDGAWSDWPSDWSPCSRTCGGGVKKKVRVCDNP
;
A
#
# COMPACT_ATOMS: atom_id res chain seq x y z
N SER A 1 -5.39 -4.66 43.22
CA SER A 1 -4.88 -5.85 42.52
C SER A 1 -5.06 -5.70 41.03
N GLY A 2 -4.02 -5.88 40.22
CA GLY A 2 -4.10 -5.84 38.76
C GLY A 2 -4.55 -7.18 38.19
N GLN A 3 -5.58 -7.17 37.34
CA GLN A 3 -6.20 -8.36 36.73
C GLN A 3 -5.42 -8.91 35.50
N ALA A 4 -4.16 -8.50 35.31
CA ALA A 4 -3.37 -8.80 34.11
C ALA A 4 -2.26 -9.85 34.36
N SER A 5 -2.40 -10.70 35.39
CA SER A 5 -1.37 -11.68 35.74
C SER A 5 -1.08 -12.71 34.64
N CYS A 6 -2.02 -12.93 33.72
CA CYS A 6 -1.89 -13.81 32.55
C CYS A 6 -1.14 -13.19 31.36
N LEU A 7 -0.66 -11.95 31.48
CA LEU A 7 0.23 -11.31 30.49
C LEU A 7 1.68 -11.23 30.98
N LEU A 8 1.96 -11.79 32.17
CA LEU A 8 3.28 -11.69 32.81
C LEU A 8 4.21 -12.83 32.38
N ASP A 9 3.67 -13.95 31.94
CA ASP A 9 4.45 -15.03 31.35
C ASP A 9 4.85 -14.70 29.91
N ARG A 10 6.05 -15.12 29.52
CA ARG A 10 6.52 -14.98 28.14
C ARG A 10 5.91 -16.08 27.29
N PRO A 11 5.39 -15.78 26.08
CA PRO A 11 4.87 -16.79 25.19
C PRO A 11 5.96 -17.80 24.81
N ALA A 12 5.60 -19.08 24.77
CA ALA A 12 6.52 -20.18 24.44
C ALA A 12 7.00 -20.14 22.98
N HIS A 13 6.23 -19.51 22.09
CA HIS A 13 6.59 -19.25 20.69
C HIS A 13 6.35 -17.77 20.39
N GLN A 14 7.40 -17.08 19.95
CA GLN A 14 7.30 -15.71 19.46
C GLN A 14 7.21 -15.74 17.95
N GLU A 15 6.03 -15.46 17.42
CA GLU A 15 5.89 -15.16 16.00
C GLU A 15 6.64 -13.86 15.66
N ALA A 16 7.39 -13.87 14.57
CA ALA A 16 8.03 -12.66 14.08
C ALA A 16 6.97 -11.74 13.47
N LEU A 17 6.76 -10.58 14.08
CA LEU A 17 5.89 -9.55 13.50
C LEU A 17 6.55 -8.95 12.24
N PRO A 18 5.75 -8.53 11.24
CA PRO A 18 6.26 -7.76 10.11
C PRO A 18 7.04 -6.54 10.60
N LYS A 19 8.26 -6.37 10.08
CA LYS A 19 9.12 -5.23 10.43
C LYS A 19 8.71 -3.95 9.71
N HIS A 20 7.97 -4.09 8.60
CA HIS A 20 7.52 -2.98 7.78
C HIS A 20 6.14 -2.48 8.24
N LEU A 21 5.91 -1.19 8.08
CA LEU A 21 4.60 -0.60 8.34
C LEU A 21 3.57 -1.14 7.33
N PRO A 22 2.30 -1.32 7.72
CA PRO A 22 1.29 -1.93 6.85
C PRO A 22 1.12 -1.22 5.50
N GLY A 23 1.17 0.11 5.46
CA GLY A 23 1.04 0.90 4.24
C GLY A 23 2.22 0.81 3.27
N VAL A 24 3.35 0.24 3.71
CA VAL A 24 4.47 -0.13 2.83
C VAL A 24 4.18 -1.45 2.10
N LEU A 25 3.41 -2.34 2.73
CA LEU A 25 3.04 -3.64 2.18
C LEU A 25 1.73 -3.61 1.40
N TYR A 26 0.85 -2.66 1.73
CA TYR A 26 -0.47 -2.48 1.15
C TYR A 26 -0.65 -1.00 0.85
N ASP A 27 -0.47 -0.61 -0.41
CA ASP A 27 -0.64 0.78 -0.81
C ASP A 27 -2.13 1.22 -0.75
N ALA A 28 -2.42 2.46 -1.15
CA ALA A 28 -3.78 2.97 -1.12
C ALA A 28 -4.74 2.18 -2.03
N ASP A 29 -4.26 1.70 -3.18
CA ASP A 29 -5.04 0.90 -4.12
C ASP A 29 -5.33 -0.49 -3.54
N ASP A 30 -4.35 -1.12 -2.90
CA ASP A 30 -4.51 -2.39 -2.21
C ASP A 30 -5.51 -2.28 -1.05
N GLN A 31 -5.42 -1.22 -0.26
CA GLN A 31 -6.35 -0.96 0.85
C GLN A 31 -7.79 -0.80 0.36
N CYS A 32 -8.02 -0.06 -0.73
CA CYS A 32 -9.34 0.06 -1.35
C CYS A 32 -9.83 -1.27 -1.95
N ARG A 33 -8.92 -2.07 -2.51
CA ARG A 33 -9.24 -3.38 -3.07
C ARG A 33 -9.67 -4.35 -1.98
N LEU A 34 -9.02 -4.33 -0.83
CA LEU A 34 -9.37 -5.14 0.33
C LEU A 34 -10.70 -4.70 0.97
N TRP A 35 -11.03 -3.41 0.90
CA TRP A 35 -12.23 -2.86 1.53
C TRP A 35 -13.49 -2.91 0.66
N LEU A 36 -13.43 -2.40 -0.58
CA LEU A 36 -14.56 -2.31 -1.52
C LEU A 36 -14.35 -3.06 -2.84
N GLY A 37 -13.17 -3.64 -3.06
CA GLY A 37 -12.83 -4.21 -4.36
C GLY A 37 -12.60 -3.14 -5.44
N THR A 38 -12.43 -1.88 -5.05
CA THR A 38 -12.18 -0.76 -5.95
C THR A 38 -10.78 -0.19 -5.74
N ARG A 39 -10.41 0.84 -6.49
CA ARG A 39 -9.10 1.48 -6.43
C ARG A 39 -9.15 2.77 -5.63
N HIS A 40 -7.97 3.30 -5.29
CA HIS A 40 -7.82 4.56 -4.59
C HIS A 40 -8.34 5.72 -5.43
N PHE A 41 -9.09 6.60 -4.78
CA PHE A 41 -9.58 7.85 -5.36
C PHE A 41 -8.76 9.03 -4.79
N PRO A 42 -7.97 9.74 -5.62
CA PRO A 42 -7.18 10.87 -5.15
C PRO A 42 -8.06 11.97 -4.52
N HIS A 43 -7.70 12.38 -3.30
CA HIS A 43 -8.44 13.41 -2.56
C HIS A 43 -7.46 14.37 -1.86
N SER A 44 -7.91 15.55 -1.46
CA SER A 44 -7.04 16.57 -0.83
C SER A 44 -6.59 16.18 0.59
N ASP A 45 -7.48 15.54 1.35
CA ASP A 45 -7.20 14.99 2.68
C ASP A 45 -6.58 13.58 2.58
N MET A 46 -5.32 13.53 2.15
CA MET A 46 -4.51 12.30 2.13
C MET A 46 -4.15 11.92 3.58
N CYS A 47 -4.05 10.62 3.88
CA CYS A 47 -3.80 10.04 5.20
C CYS A 47 -4.93 10.14 6.22
N GLY A 48 -5.59 11.30 6.36
CA GLY A 48 -6.70 11.50 7.28
C GLY A 48 -7.89 10.59 7.02
N GLN A 49 -8.03 10.16 5.76
CA GLN A 49 -9.11 9.32 5.30
C GLN A 49 -8.71 8.54 4.05
N LEU A 50 -8.99 7.23 4.01
CA LEU A 50 -8.93 6.48 2.77
C LEU A 50 -10.18 6.76 1.93
N TRP A 51 -9.96 7.18 0.69
CA TRP A 51 -10.99 7.44 -0.31
C TRP A 51 -10.85 6.43 -1.45
N CYS A 52 -11.94 5.74 -1.77
CA CYS A 52 -11.96 4.72 -2.80
C CYS A 52 -12.97 5.09 -3.89
N GLU A 53 -12.75 4.61 -5.12
CA GLU A 53 -13.75 4.72 -6.18
C GLU A 53 -15.05 4.01 -5.76
N SER A 54 -16.20 4.56 -6.14
CA SER A 54 -17.49 3.90 -5.95
C SER A 54 -17.59 2.68 -6.87
N PRO A 55 -18.05 1.52 -6.37
CA PRO A 55 -18.28 0.34 -7.22
C PRO A 55 -19.27 0.60 -8.36
N SER A 56 -20.14 1.60 -8.22
CA SER A 56 -21.15 1.97 -9.22
C SER A 56 -20.74 3.08 -10.18
N ASP A 57 -19.74 3.90 -9.81
CA ASP A 57 -19.31 5.06 -10.60
C ASP A 57 -17.85 5.43 -10.24
N PRO A 58 -16.88 5.17 -11.13
CA PRO A 58 -15.46 5.43 -10.84
C PRO A 58 -15.14 6.91 -10.68
N HIS A 59 -16.05 7.83 -11.04
CA HIS A 59 -15.86 9.26 -10.83
C HIS A 59 -16.35 9.75 -9.46
N ARG A 60 -16.94 8.86 -8.64
CA ARG A 60 -17.39 9.19 -7.29
C ARG A 60 -16.50 8.53 -6.25
N ALA A 61 -16.15 9.29 -5.23
CA ALA A 61 -15.41 8.81 -4.08
C ALA A 61 -16.36 8.28 -2.99
N VAL A 62 -15.97 7.17 -2.36
CA VAL A 62 -16.59 6.60 -1.16
C VAL A 62 -15.56 6.60 -0.05
N LYS A 63 -15.99 7.04 1.13
CA LYS A 63 -15.17 7.13 2.33
C LYS A 63 -15.04 5.77 3.01
N ALA A 64 -13.82 5.28 3.22
CA ALA A 64 -13.57 4.08 4.02
C ALA A 64 -13.85 4.29 5.51
N ALA A 65 -13.99 3.21 6.25
CA ALA A 65 -14.18 3.28 7.71
C ALA A 65 -12.93 3.76 8.48
N ALA A 66 -11.77 3.81 7.81
CA ALA A 66 -10.47 4.10 8.43
C ALA A 66 -9.64 5.08 7.58
N PRO A 67 -8.64 5.76 8.19
CA PRO A 67 -7.59 6.49 7.48
C PRO A 67 -6.74 5.57 6.60
N MET A 68 -5.88 6.16 5.77
CA MET A 68 -4.86 5.38 5.07
C MET A 68 -3.88 4.82 6.10
N MET A 69 -3.42 3.58 5.91
CA MET A 69 -2.54 2.92 6.87
C MET A 69 -1.18 3.62 6.98
N ASP A 70 -0.55 3.50 8.15
CA ASP A 70 0.80 4.02 8.36
C ASP A 70 1.79 3.39 7.37
N GLY A 71 2.65 4.20 6.77
CA GLY A 71 3.56 3.81 5.70
C GLY A 71 3.01 3.98 4.29
N THR A 72 1.74 4.38 4.10
CA THR A 72 1.18 4.58 2.75
C THR A 72 1.74 5.85 2.14
N MET A 73 2.16 5.81 0.87
CA MET A 73 2.66 7.00 0.16
C MET A 73 1.54 8.04 -0.03
N CYS A 74 1.79 9.28 0.36
CA CYS A 74 0.83 10.39 0.28
C CYS A 74 1.35 11.60 -0.51
N GLY A 75 2.58 11.51 -1.02
CA GLY A 75 3.22 12.54 -1.82
C GLY A 75 4.66 12.14 -2.18
N ASP A 76 5.36 13.03 -2.88
CA ASP A 76 6.76 12.80 -3.23
C ASP A 76 7.63 12.70 -1.97
N ARG A 77 8.16 11.48 -1.73
CA ARG A 77 8.90 11.09 -0.52
C ARG A 77 8.17 11.43 0.80
N LYS A 78 6.85 11.32 0.82
CA LYS A 78 6.01 11.50 2.00
C LYS A 78 5.12 10.30 2.25
N TYR A 79 4.92 9.96 3.51
CA TYR A 79 4.15 8.80 3.94
C TYR A 79 3.18 9.14 5.06
N CYS A 80 2.10 8.37 5.15
CA CYS A 80 1.14 8.48 6.24
C CYS A 80 1.74 7.93 7.52
N ILE A 81 1.71 8.70 8.60
CA ILE A 81 2.04 8.26 9.96
C ILE A 81 1.05 8.93 10.90
N ASN A 82 0.34 8.17 11.73
CA ASN A 82 -0.70 8.69 12.63
C ASN A 82 -1.73 9.57 11.89
N ALA A 83 -2.15 9.14 10.70
CA ALA A 83 -3.07 9.86 9.81
C ALA A 83 -2.56 11.23 9.30
N GLN A 84 -1.26 11.53 9.41
CA GLN A 84 -0.63 12.73 8.86
C GLN A 84 0.34 12.38 7.73
N CYS A 85 0.39 13.22 6.69
CA CYS A 85 1.35 13.06 5.59
C CYS A 85 2.69 13.71 5.96
N VAL A 86 3.67 12.90 6.35
CA VAL A 86 4.98 13.36 6.86
C VAL A 86 6.12 13.01 5.89
N ASP A 87 7.21 13.77 5.93
CA ASP A 87 8.42 13.49 5.16
C ASP A 87 9.19 12.27 5.71
N ILE A 88 9.96 11.58 4.85
CA ILE A 88 10.96 10.59 5.30
C ILE A 88 11.96 11.27 6.24
N GLY A 89 12.24 10.66 7.40
CA GLY A 89 13.17 11.22 8.36
C GLY A 89 13.17 10.52 9.72
N PRO A 90 13.76 11.16 10.75
CA PRO A 90 13.88 10.61 12.10
C PRO A 90 12.54 10.24 12.75
N ASP A 91 11.50 11.01 12.44
CA ASP A 91 10.13 10.83 12.95
C ASP A 91 9.20 10.13 11.94
N GLY A 92 9.74 9.74 10.78
CA GLY A 92 9.01 9.09 9.68
C GLY A 92 9.45 7.64 9.46
N PRO A 93 8.92 6.95 8.43
CA PRO A 93 9.41 5.64 8.08
C PRO A 93 10.90 5.68 7.72
N ILE A 94 11.65 4.67 8.15
CA ILE A 94 13.04 4.47 7.72
C ILE A 94 13.03 4.28 6.20
N ALA A 95 13.98 4.89 5.50
CA ALA A 95 14.14 4.65 4.08
C ALA A 95 14.42 3.16 3.83
N VAL A 96 13.61 2.54 2.98
CA VAL A 96 13.79 1.16 2.52
C VAL A 96 14.21 1.21 1.05
N ASP A 97 15.20 0.40 0.69
CA ASP A 97 15.62 0.26 -0.70
C ASP A 97 14.51 -0.39 -1.52
N GLY A 98 14.30 0.17 -2.72
CA GLY A 98 13.33 -0.32 -3.69
C GLY A 98 13.67 -1.71 -4.27
N ALA A 99 12.68 -2.58 -4.41
CA ALA A 99 12.72 -3.84 -5.12
C ALA A 99 11.62 -3.90 -6.17
N TRP A 100 11.97 -4.51 -7.31
CA TRP A 100 11.05 -4.69 -8.41
C TRP A 100 10.06 -5.82 -8.10
N SER A 101 8.79 -5.65 -8.49
CA SER A 101 7.85 -6.75 -8.63
C SER A 101 8.34 -7.81 -9.61
N ASP A 102 7.74 -8.99 -9.48
CA ASP A 102 7.92 -10.08 -10.44
C ASP A 102 7.53 -9.63 -11.85
N TRP A 103 8.20 -10.21 -12.84
CA TRP A 103 7.78 -10.03 -14.22
C TRP A 103 6.38 -10.63 -14.41
N PRO A 104 5.46 -9.95 -15.13
CA PRO A 104 4.20 -10.55 -15.52
C PRO A 104 4.41 -11.90 -16.22
N SER A 105 3.52 -12.86 -16.01
CA SER A 105 3.57 -14.18 -16.66
C SER A 105 3.66 -14.04 -18.18
N ASP A 106 2.82 -13.18 -18.73
CA ASP A 106 2.61 -13.04 -20.16
C ASP A 106 3.32 -11.82 -20.74
N TRP A 107 3.77 -11.96 -21.99
CA TRP A 107 4.25 -10.83 -22.77
C TRP A 107 3.08 -10.04 -23.34
N SER A 108 3.28 -8.75 -23.61
CA SER A 108 2.34 -7.98 -24.41
C SER A 108 2.12 -8.63 -25.78
N PRO A 109 0.99 -8.34 -26.45
CA PRO A 109 0.83 -8.65 -27.87
C PRO A 109 2.00 -8.09 -28.68
N CYS A 110 2.30 -8.74 -29.81
CA CYS A 110 3.31 -8.25 -30.73
C CYS A 110 2.84 -6.91 -31.32
N SER A 111 3.72 -5.91 -31.36
CA SER A 111 3.38 -4.59 -31.91
C SER A 111 2.93 -4.62 -33.38
N ARG A 112 3.29 -5.68 -34.11
CA ARG A 112 2.97 -5.89 -35.53
C ARG A 112 2.69 -7.36 -35.81
N THR A 113 1.86 -7.61 -36.82
CA THR A 113 1.55 -8.96 -37.31
C THR A 113 2.52 -9.47 -38.37
N CYS A 114 3.33 -8.60 -39.00
CA CYS A 114 4.36 -8.97 -39.97
C CYS A 114 5.52 -7.95 -39.98
N GLY A 115 6.64 -8.31 -40.63
CA GLY A 115 7.77 -7.40 -40.85
C GLY A 115 8.63 -7.09 -39.61
N GLY A 116 8.62 -7.98 -38.61
CA GLY A 116 9.30 -7.79 -37.33
C GLY A 116 8.54 -6.87 -36.37
N GLY A 117 8.46 -7.25 -35.10
CA GLY A 117 7.73 -6.51 -34.07
C GLY A 117 8.34 -6.70 -32.68
N VAL A 118 7.85 -5.93 -31.71
CA VAL A 118 8.35 -5.92 -30.33
C VAL A 118 7.24 -6.39 -29.40
N LYS A 119 7.59 -7.27 -28.47
CA LYS A 119 6.78 -7.59 -27.28
C LYS A 119 7.43 -6.97 -26.06
N LYS A 120 6.63 -6.52 -25.11
CA LYS A 120 7.09 -5.85 -23.88
C LYS A 120 6.57 -6.59 -22.66
N LYS A 121 7.33 -6.50 -21.57
CA LYS A 121 6.86 -6.73 -20.21
C LYS A 121 7.22 -5.49 -19.40
N VAL A 122 6.42 -5.17 -18.39
CA VAL A 122 6.63 -4.05 -17.48
C VAL A 122 6.56 -4.61 -16.07
N ARG A 123 7.47 -4.16 -15.21
CA ARG A 123 7.46 -4.39 -13.76
C ARG A 123 7.61 -3.04 -13.08
N VAL A 124 7.17 -2.94 -11.84
CA VAL A 124 7.14 -1.70 -11.06
C VAL A 124 7.97 -1.87 -9.79
N CYS A 125 8.41 -0.76 -9.19
CA CYS A 125 9.21 -0.77 -7.97
C CYS A 125 8.27 -0.60 -6.78
N ASP A 126 7.64 -1.70 -6.37
CA ASP A 126 6.48 -1.72 -5.46
C ASP A 126 6.52 -2.89 -4.44
N ASN A 127 7.66 -3.56 -4.26
CA ASN A 127 7.73 -4.75 -3.39
C ASN A 127 8.81 -4.61 -2.29
N PRO A 128 8.58 -3.68 -1.34
CA PRO A 128 9.54 -2.64 -0.96
C PRO A 128 10.94 -2.86 -1.51
#